data_AF-A0A0B1TCH7-F1
#
_entry.id   AF-A0A0B1TCH7-F1
#
_cell.length_a   1.000
_cell.length_b   1.000
_cell.length_c   1.000
_cell.angle_alpha   90.00
_cell.angle_beta   90.00
_cell.angle_gamma   90.00
#
_symmetry.space_group_name_H-M   'P 1'
#
loop_
_entity.id
_entity.type
_entity.pdbx_description
1 polymer ?
#
loop_
_entity_poly.entity_id
_entity_poly.type
_entity_poly.pdbx_seq_one_letter_code
_entity_poly.pdbx_strand_id
1 'polypeptide(L)'
;MIPQEDDIEVEKCEELVEYELPAAERIDSAYILRLPKSIDLQPPVKNTPEQIAKKRVFWRDYLGKVKNAKIVAPMVDQSELAFRMFMRKYGAHITVTPMIHAHLFVNDPTYRRNSLALCEADRPLIVQFCANKADTFLAACRLVEGVCDGVDLNLGCPQMVAKKGRYGAYLQDEVDLICSMVSAVRDYCTLPVSCKIRIRDCPKQTLEYARRLVEAGATMLTVHGRTREMKGVDTGLADWSRIREVVEAVDVPVVANGNIQ
;
A
#
# COMPACT_ATOMS: atom_id res chain seq x y z
N MET A 1 21.82 -14.84 62.50
CA MET A 1 20.45 -15.13 62.95
C MET A 1 19.52 -14.42 61.99
N ILE A 2 18.94 -15.18 61.07
CA ILE A 2 18.05 -14.70 60.01
C ILE A 2 16.62 -14.74 60.59
N PRO A 3 15.82 -13.66 60.53
CA PRO A 3 14.45 -13.68 61.02
C PRO A 3 13.55 -14.47 60.07
N GLN A 4 12.56 -15.14 60.64
CA GLN A 4 11.57 -16.00 59.98
C GLN A 4 10.62 -15.21 59.08
N GLU A 5 10.19 -15.83 57.98
CA GLU A 5 9.16 -15.35 57.05
C GLU A 5 7.79 -15.39 57.74
N ASP A 6 7.12 -14.23 57.82
CA ASP A 6 5.70 -14.14 58.14
C ASP A 6 4.87 -14.32 56.86
N ASP A 7 3.89 -15.22 56.94
CA ASP A 7 2.96 -15.59 55.88
C ASP A 7 2.13 -14.38 55.41
N ILE A 8 2.29 -13.99 54.13
CA ILE A 8 1.38 -13.06 53.45
C ILE A 8 0.24 -13.88 52.85
N GLU A 9 -0.96 -13.77 53.43
CA GLU A 9 -2.19 -14.31 52.82
C GLU A 9 -2.46 -13.61 51.48
N VAL A 10 -2.38 -14.39 50.39
CA VAL A 10 -2.75 -13.95 49.05
C VAL A 10 -4.26 -14.05 48.90
N GLU A 11 -4.96 -12.92 48.94
CA GLU A 11 -6.37 -12.83 48.56
C GLU A 11 -6.56 -13.38 47.13
N LYS A 12 -7.45 -14.36 46.99
CA LYS A 12 -7.83 -14.92 45.68
C LYS A 12 -8.46 -13.81 44.84
N CYS A 13 -7.83 -13.45 43.73
CA CYS A 13 -8.46 -12.68 42.67
C CYS A 13 -9.79 -13.32 42.29
N GLU A 14 -10.87 -12.56 42.47
CA GLU A 14 -12.21 -12.90 42.03
C GLU A 14 -12.23 -13.15 40.51
N GLU A 15 -13.13 -14.04 40.10
CA GLU A 15 -13.26 -14.58 38.74
C GLU A 15 -13.24 -13.48 37.67
N LEU A 16 -12.35 -13.66 36.68
CA LEU A 16 -12.39 -12.91 35.43
C LEU A 16 -13.73 -13.21 34.76
N VAL A 17 -14.67 -12.27 34.83
CA VAL A 17 -15.91 -12.33 34.07
C VAL A 17 -15.53 -12.28 32.58
N GLU A 18 -15.65 -13.43 31.88
CA GLU A 18 -15.58 -13.49 30.43
C GLU A 18 -16.70 -12.63 29.84
N TYR A 19 -16.34 -11.44 29.35
CA TYR A 19 -17.27 -10.59 28.64
C TYR A 19 -17.47 -11.16 27.23
N GLU A 20 -18.45 -12.06 27.08
CA GLU A 20 -18.85 -12.56 25.77
C GLU A 20 -19.46 -11.43 24.94
N LEU A 21 -18.78 -11.06 23.85
CA LEU A 21 -19.31 -10.13 22.86
C LEU A 21 -20.56 -10.75 22.19
N PRO A 22 -21.64 -9.97 21.97
CA PRO A 22 -22.86 -10.47 21.36
C PRO A 22 -22.59 -11.10 19.98
N ALA A 23 -23.34 -12.16 19.64
CA ALA A 23 -23.12 -13.01 18.47
C ALA A 23 -23.02 -12.28 17.11
N ALA A 24 -23.50 -11.03 17.02
CA ALA A 24 -23.37 -10.17 15.84
C ALA A 24 -21.97 -9.54 15.65
N GLU A 25 -21.07 -9.67 16.62
CA GLU A 25 -19.69 -9.13 16.58
C GLU A 25 -18.61 -10.20 16.42
N ARG A 26 -18.99 -11.47 16.22
CA ARG A 26 -18.05 -12.50 15.76
C ARG A 26 -17.70 -12.23 14.30
N ILE A 27 -16.69 -11.39 14.09
CA ILE A 27 -15.96 -11.39 12.82
C ILE A 27 -15.37 -12.79 12.71
N ASP A 28 -15.91 -13.61 11.80
CA ASP A 28 -15.35 -14.92 11.47
C ASP A 28 -13.99 -14.70 10.79
N SER A 29 -12.99 -14.48 11.63
CA SER A 29 -11.59 -14.16 11.30
C SER A 29 -10.81 -15.38 10.79
N ALA A 30 -11.50 -16.47 10.47
CA ALA A 30 -10.94 -17.82 10.56
C ALA A 30 -10.21 -18.34 9.32
N TYR A 31 -9.98 -17.55 8.27
CA TYR A 31 -9.09 -18.00 7.18
C TYR A 31 -8.13 -16.90 6.75
N ILE A 32 -6.98 -16.84 7.43
CA ILE A 32 -5.80 -16.15 6.90
C ILE A 32 -5.45 -16.83 5.57
N LEU A 33 -5.69 -16.13 4.48
CA LEU A 33 -5.33 -16.58 3.15
C LEU A 33 -3.83 -16.32 2.93
N ARG A 34 -3.15 -17.36 2.46
CA ARG A 34 -1.78 -17.29 1.94
C ARG A 34 -1.82 -17.68 0.48
N LEU A 35 -1.06 -16.97 -0.34
CA LEU A 35 -0.90 -17.36 -1.73
C LEU A 35 -0.33 -18.79 -1.84
N PRO A 36 -0.78 -19.58 -2.84
CA PRO A 36 -0.20 -20.88 -3.14
C PRO A 36 1.33 -20.80 -3.34
N LYS A 37 2.03 -21.90 -3.01
CA LYS A 37 3.49 -21.98 -3.21
C LYS A 37 3.85 -21.80 -4.69
N SER A 38 3.10 -22.44 -5.58
CA SER A 38 3.21 -22.31 -7.03
C SER A 38 1.96 -21.62 -7.58
N ILE A 39 2.15 -20.55 -8.33
CA ILE A 39 1.11 -19.91 -9.13
C ILE A 39 1.66 -19.89 -10.56
N ASP A 40 0.99 -20.58 -11.47
CA ASP A 40 1.35 -20.56 -12.88
C ASP A 40 0.66 -19.39 -13.57
N LEU A 41 1.43 -18.35 -13.89
CA LEU A 41 0.91 -17.19 -14.58
C LEU A 41 0.72 -17.54 -16.05
N GLN A 42 -0.54 -17.63 -16.47
CA GLN A 42 -0.88 -17.73 -17.88
C GLN A 42 -0.30 -16.53 -18.67
N PRO A 43 -0.03 -16.67 -19.98
CA PRO A 43 0.47 -15.56 -20.79
C PRO A 43 -0.38 -14.28 -20.61
N PRO A 44 0.25 -13.10 -20.48
CA PRO A 44 -0.49 -11.86 -20.27
C PRO A 44 -1.37 -11.55 -21.47
N VAL A 45 -2.67 -11.36 -21.22
CA VAL A 45 -3.64 -10.94 -22.24
C VAL A 45 -3.82 -9.44 -22.14
N LYS A 46 -3.72 -8.74 -23.26
CA LYS A 46 -3.90 -7.29 -23.28
C LYS A 46 -5.36 -6.93 -22.98
N ASN A 47 -5.55 -6.02 -22.05
CA ASN A 47 -6.85 -5.45 -21.69
C ASN A 47 -7.43 -4.68 -22.88
N THR A 48 -8.72 -4.84 -23.06
CA THR A 48 -9.53 -4.04 -23.99
C THR A 48 -9.62 -2.59 -23.53
N PRO A 49 -9.92 -1.63 -24.43
CA PRO A 49 -10.19 -0.25 -24.06
C PRO A 49 -11.26 -0.11 -22.96
N GLU A 50 -12.31 -0.93 -23.00
CA GLU A 50 -13.40 -0.94 -22.03
C GLU A 50 -12.92 -1.39 -20.64
N GLN A 51 -12.09 -2.43 -20.57
CA GLN A 51 -11.47 -2.88 -19.32
C GLN A 51 -10.54 -1.80 -18.74
N ILE A 52 -9.74 -1.13 -19.59
CA ILE A 52 -8.87 -0.02 -19.17
C ILE A 52 -9.71 1.14 -18.63
N ALA A 53 -10.79 1.53 -19.33
CA ALA A 53 -11.69 2.60 -18.90
C ALA A 53 -12.36 2.27 -17.56
N LYS A 54 -12.83 1.03 -17.38
CA LYS A 54 -13.41 0.57 -16.11
C LYS A 54 -12.43 0.67 -14.95
N LYS A 55 -11.18 0.26 -15.15
CA LYS A 55 -10.14 0.38 -14.11
C LYS A 55 -9.80 1.84 -13.80
N ARG A 56 -9.78 2.71 -14.82
CA ARG A 56 -9.46 4.14 -14.67
C ARG A 56 -10.40 4.85 -13.70
N VAL A 57 -11.68 4.50 -13.69
CA VAL A 57 -12.69 5.14 -12.83
C VAL A 57 -12.87 4.43 -11.49
N PHE A 58 -12.33 3.22 -11.31
CA PHE A 58 -12.59 2.37 -10.14
C PHE A 58 -12.40 3.09 -8.79
N TRP A 59 -11.23 3.68 -8.54
CA TRP A 59 -10.98 4.38 -7.28
C TRP A 59 -11.77 5.68 -7.16
N ARG A 60 -12.07 6.34 -8.27
CA ARG A 60 -12.91 7.55 -8.28
C ARG A 60 -14.34 7.20 -7.84
N ASP A 61 -14.90 6.12 -8.37
CA ASP A 61 -16.24 5.66 -8.05
C ASP A 61 -16.35 5.14 -6.61
N TYR A 62 -15.31 4.48 -6.11
CA TYR A 62 -15.24 4.06 -4.71
C TYR A 62 -15.15 5.25 -3.76
N LEU A 63 -14.16 6.14 -3.97
CA LEU A 63 -13.90 7.27 -3.10
C LEU A 63 -15.00 8.34 -3.18
N GLY A 64 -15.70 8.47 -4.31
CA GLY A 64 -16.84 9.38 -4.45
C GLY A 64 -18.03 9.05 -3.55
N LYS A 65 -18.10 7.82 -3.02
CA LYS A 65 -19.13 7.38 -2.06
C LYS A 65 -18.72 7.57 -0.60
N VAL A 66 -17.45 7.94 -0.36
CA VAL A 66 -16.87 8.01 0.98
C VAL A 66 -16.49 9.45 1.30
N LYS A 67 -17.14 10.02 2.33
CA LYS A 67 -16.76 11.33 2.84
C LYS A 67 -15.48 11.20 3.66
N ASN A 68 -14.47 12.04 3.38
CA ASN A 68 -13.19 12.07 4.10
C ASN A 68 -12.52 10.68 4.17
N ALA A 69 -12.29 10.06 3.01
CA ALA A 69 -11.69 8.74 2.92
C ALA A 69 -10.37 8.64 3.70
N LYS A 70 -10.29 7.64 4.58
CA LYS A 70 -9.11 7.32 5.41
C LYS A 70 -8.42 6.09 4.84
N ILE A 71 -7.16 6.25 4.46
CA ILE A 71 -6.35 5.19 3.84
C ILE A 71 -5.13 4.95 4.71
N VAL A 72 -4.91 3.69 5.11
CA VAL A 72 -3.74 3.31 5.91
C VAL A 72 -2.50 3.37 5.04
N ALA A 73 -1.50 4.15 5.45
CA ALA A 73 -0.26 4.26 4.69
C ALA A 73 0.55 2.94 4.74
N PRO A 74 1.26 2.58 3.66
CA PRO A 74 2.17 1.45 3.65
C PRO A 74 3.39 1.74 4.53
N MET A 75 3.65 0.86 5.48
CA MET A 75 4.73 0.97 6.46
C MET A 75 5.37 -0.40 6.64
N VAL A 76 6.67 -0.50 6.33
CA VAL A 76 7.46 -1.73 6.53
C VAL A 76 7.57 -2.02 8.03
N ASP A 77 7.37 -3.28 8.40
CA ASP A 77 7.37 -3.79 9.78
C ASP A 77 6.29 -3.15 10.69
N GLN A 78 5.18 -2.72 10.09
CA GLN A 78 4.07 -2.08 10.81
C GLN A 78 2.70 -2.37 10.18
N SER A 79 2.57 -2.29 8.86
CA SER A 79 1.27 -2.40 8.16
C SER A 79 0.90 -3.85 7.76
N GLU A 80 1.35 -4.84 8.52
CA GLU A 80 0.98 -6.25 8.34
C GLU A 80 -0.51 -6.48 8.65
N LEU A 81 -1.02 -7.68 8.33
CA LEU A 81 -2.46 -7.99 8.38
C LEU A 81 -3.10 -7.63 9.73
N ALA A 82 -2.46 -7.97 10.85
CA ALA A 82 -3.00 -7.68 12.17
C ALA A 82 -3.23 -6.17 12.39
N PHE A 83 -2.28 -5.33 11.98
CA PHE A 83 -2.40 -3.88 12.07
C PHE A 83 -3.46 -3.32 11.12
N ARG A 84 -3.54 -3.84 9.89
CA ARG A 84 -4.57 -3.43 8.92
C ARG A 84 -5.97 -3.77 9.42
N MET A 85 -6.16 -4.96 10.00
CA MET A 85 -7.42 -5.36 10.62
C MET A 85 -7.77 -4.49 11.82
N PHE A 86 -6.78 -4.16 12.66
CA PHE A 86 -6.97 -3.20 13.75
C PHE A 86 -7.44 -1.85 13.20
N MET A 87 -6.77 -1.29 12.19
CA MET A 87 -7.16 -0.02 11.57
C MET A 87 -8.56 -0.04 10.95
N ARG A 88 -8.99 -1.18 10.38
CA ARG A 88 -10.37 -1.35 9.89
C ARG A 88 -11.39 -1.21 11.00
N LYS A 89 -11.13 -1.79 12.18
CA LYS A 89 -11.99 -1.64 13.36
C LYS A 89 -12.19 -0.16 13.76
N TYR A 90 -11.23 0.71 13.44
CA TYR A 90 -11.28 2.15 13.72
C TYR A 90 -11.65 3.01 12.49
N GLY A 91 -12.24 2.40 11.45
CA GLY A 91 -12.82 3.13 10.32
C GLY A 91 -11.85 3.47 9.19
N ALA A 92 -10.79 2.69 9.01
CA ALA A 92 -10.02 2.72 7.76
C ALA A 92 -10.89 2.23 6.58
N HIS A 93 -10.89 2.98 5.48
CA HIS A 93 -11.70 2.67 4.29
C HIS A 93 -10.92 1.87 3.26
N ILE A 94 -9.60 2.05 3.20
CA ILE A 94 -8.67 1.29 2.36
C ILE A 94 -7.44 1.01 3.19
N THR A 95 -6.94 -0.22 3.11
CA THR A 95 -5.67 -0.61 3.73
C THR A 95 -4.64 -0.88 2.63
N VAL A 96 -3.37 -0.61 2.94
CA VAL A 96 -2.24 -0.87 2.04
C VAL A 96 -1.26 -1.79 2.74
N THR A 97 -0.73 -2.80 2.05
CA THR A 97 0.29 -3.69 2.60
C THR A 97 1.60 -2.95 2.92
N PRO A 98 2.54 -3.57 3.66
CA PRO A 98 3.92 -3.12 3.64
C PRO A 98 4.46 -3.07 2.21
N MET A 99 5.55 -2.34 2.00
CA MET A 99 6.24 -2.32 0.71
C MET A 99 6.87 -3.70 0.45
N ILE A 100 6.39 -4.42 -0.56
CA ILE A 100 6.86 -5.75 -0.94
C ILE A 100 7.85 -5.65 -2.11
N HIS A 101 8.95 -6.40 -2.08
CA HIS A 101 9.94 -6.38 -3.16
C HIS A 101 9.49 -7.27 -4.33
N ALA A 102 9.09 -6.67 -5.47
CA ALA A 102 8.49 -7.40 -6.59
C ALA A 102 9.36 -8.56 -7.11
N HIS A 103 10.68 -8.33 -7.25
CA HIS A 103 11.59 -9.38 -7.72
C HIS A 103 11.66 -10.58 -6.79
N LEU A 104 11.65 -10.37 -5.47
CA LEU A 104 11.67 -11.47 -4.49
C LEU A 104 10.30 -12.14 -4.46
N PHE A 105 9.23 -11.35 -4.54
CA PHE A 105 7.86 -11.86 -4.56
C PHE A 105 7.56 -12.79 -5.75
N VAL A 106 8.15 -12.50 -6.91
CA VAL A 106 8.02 -13.36 -8.10
C VAL A 106 8.86 -14.63 -7.97
N ASN A 107 10.13 -14.50 -7.57
CA ASN A 107 11.12 -15.57 -7.71
C ASN A 107 11.32 -16.44 -6.45
N ASP A 108 10.88 -15.97 -5.28
CA ASP A 108 11.02 -16.69 -4.01
C ASP A 108 9.65 -16.97 -3.39
N PRO A 109 9.13 -18.21 -3.52
CA PRO A 109 7.87 -18.61 -2.92
C PRO A 109 7.80 -18.45 -1.39
N THR A 110 8.94 -18.58 -0.70
CA THR A 110 9.03 -18.42 0.75
C THR A 110 8.88 -16.94 1.11
N TYR A 111 9.60 -16.06 0.42
CA TYR A 111 9.44 -14.61 0.56
C TYR A 111 8.01 -14.19 0.25
N ARG A 112 7.42 -14.65 -0.86
CA ARG A 112 6.04 -14.37 -1.25
C ARG A 112 5.03 -14.75 -0.16
N ARG A 113 5.15 -15.97 0.37
CA ARG A 113 4.27 -16.47 1.43
C ARG A 113 4.38 -15.65 2.70
N ASN A 114 5.60 -15.26 3.09
CA ASN A 114 5.85 -14.57 4.35
C ASN A 114 5.49 -13.08 4.27
N SER A 115 5.75 -12.44 3.14
CA SER A 115 5.52 -11.00 2.92
C SER A 115 4.04 -10.62 2.74
N LEU A 116 3.17 -11.57 2.42
CA LEU A 116 1.75 -11.31 2.20
C LEU A 116 0.85 -12.28 3.00
N ALA A 117 0.13 -11.72 3.96
CA ALA A 117 -0.99 -12.35 4.66
C ALA A 117 -2.27 -11.60 4.33
N LEU A 118 -3.34 -12.34 4.03
CA LEU A 118 -4.59 -11.82 3.51
C LEU A 118 -5.78 -12.32 4.34
N CYS A 119 -6.89 -11.59 4.29
CA CYS A 119 -8.18 -11.98 4.85
C CYS A 119 -9.27 -11.27 4.04
N GLU A 120 -10.41 -11.92 3.82
CA GLU A 120 -11.55 -11.31 3.09
C GLU A 120 -12.06 -10.03 3.75
N ALA A 121 -12.02 -9.98 5.09
CA ALA A 121 -12.39 -8.78 5.85
C ALA A 121 -11.39 -7.61 5.67
N ASP A 122 -10.21 -7.85 5.07
CA ASP A 122 -9.20 -6.81 4.81
C ASP A 122 -9.43 -6.07 3.48
N ARG A 123 -10.64 -6.10 2.90
CA ARG A 123 -10.96 -5.42 1.63
C ARG A 123 -11.78 -4.14 1.82
N PRO A 124 -11.55 -3.05 1.04
CA PRO A 124 -10.62 -2.98 -0.09
C PRO A 124 -9.14 -2.91 0.29
N LEU A 125 -8.33 -3.77 -0.33
CA LEU A 125 -6.89 -3.89 -0.09
C LEU A 125 -6.08 -3.44 -1.31
N ILE A 126 -5.01 -2.67 -1.06
CA ILE A 126 -3.99 -2.37 -2.07
C ILE A 126 -2.68 -3.07 -1.69
N VAL A 127 -2.11 -3.83 -2.63
CA VAL A 127 -0.79 -4.43 -2.45
C VAL A 127 0.27 -3.52 -3.04
N GLN A 128 1.16 -3.00 -2.21
CA GLN A 128 2.24 -2.12 -2.64
C GLN A 128 3.51 -2.90 -2.96
N PHE A 129 4.09 -2.67 -4.13
CA PHE A 129 5.39 -3.20 -4.52
C PHE A 129 6.44 -2.11 -4.72
N CYS A 130 7.70 -2.45 -4.45
CA CYS A 130 8.85 -1.77 -5.07
C CYS A 130 9.40 -2.62 -6.23
N ALA A 131 9.74 -1.96 -7.32
CA ALA A 131 10.22 -2.59 -8.55
C ALA A 131 11.05 -1.61 -9.38
N ASN A 132 11.79 -2.13 -10.35
CA ASN A 132 12.60 -1.37 -11.30
C ASN A 132 12.67 -2.00 -12.70
N LYS A 133 11.74 -2.92 -13.00
CA LYS A 133 11.60 -3.58 -14.30
C LYS A 133 10.11 -3.81 -14.57
N ALA A 134 9.65 -3.48 -15.78
CA ALA A 134 8.25 -3.61 -16.19
C ALA A 134 7.73 -5.04 -16.05
N ASP A 135 8.46 -6.02 -16.60
CA ASP A 135 8.01 -7.43 -16.57
C ASP A 135 7.91 -7.97 -15.15
N THR A 136 8.90 -7.67 -14.29
CA THR A 136 8.88 -8.10 -12.88
C THR A 136 7.74 -7.45 -12.11
N PHE A 137 7.50 -6.15 -12.32
CA PHE A 137 6.40 -5.44 -11.65
C PHE A 137 5.05 -5.99 -12.10
N LEU A 138 4.86 -6.18 -13.41
CA LEU A 138 3.66 -6.78 -13.97
C LEU A 138 3.42 -8.19 -13.41
N ALA A 139 4.43 -9.05 -13.42
CA ALA A 139 4.33 -10.40 -12.88
C ALA A 139 3.92 -10.39 -11.39
N ALA A 140 4.53 -9.52 -10.57
CA ALA A 140 4.17 -9.38 -9.16
C ALA A 140 2.71 -8.93 -8.98
N CYS A 141 2.24 -7.98 -9.79
CA CYS A 141 0.85 -7.52 -9.77
C CYS A 141 -0.12 -8.63 -10.18
N ARG A 142 0.24 -9.45 -11.18
CA ARG A 142 -0.59 -10.56 -11.64
C ARG A 142 -0.71 -11.69 -10.62
N LEU A 143 0.33 -11.92 -9.80
CA LEU A 143 0.30 -12.90 -8.71
C LEU A 143 -0.70 -12.57 -7.60
N VAL A 144 -1.18 -11.31 -7.52
CA VAL A 144 -2.16 -10.88 -6.52
C VAL A 144 -3.54 -10.59 -7.12
N GLU A 145 -3.76 -10.92 -8.39
CA GLU A 145 -5.09 -10.86 -9.01
C GLU A 145 -6.08 -11.75 -8.25
N GLY A 146 -7.29 -11.24 -8.04
CA GLY A 146 -8.36 -11.91 -7.30
C GLY A 146 -8.26 -11.79 -5.78
N VAL A 147 -7.10 -11.48 -5.21
CA VAL A 147 -6.91 -11.46 -3.75
C VAL A 147 -6.73 -10.05 -3.15
N CYS A 148 -6.71 -9.02 -3.99
CA CYS A 148 -6.77 -7.61 -3.57
C CYS A 148 -7.60 -6.79 -4.57
N ASP A 149 -7.76 -5.49 -4.30
CA ASP A 149 -8.62 -4.56 -5.07
C ASP A 149 -7.80 -3.59 -5.92
N GLY A 150 -6.50 -3.46 -5.64
CA GLY A 150 -5.55 -2.72 -6.45
C GLY A 150 -4.11 -3.04 -6.12
N VAL A 151 -3.22 -2.51 -6.94
CA VAL A 151 -1.77 -2.59 -6.77
C VAL A 151 -1.17 -1.19 -6.76
N ASP A 152 -0.11 -0.98 -5.98
CA ASP A 152 0.57 0.31 -5.88
C ASP A 152 2.06 0.18 -6.20
N LEU A 153 2.60 1.11 -6.97
CA LEU A 153 4.04 1.24 -7.17
C LEU A 153 4.63 2.25 -6.17
N ASN A 154 5.53 1.77 -5.31
CA ASN A 154 6.28 2.64 -4.41
C ASN A 154 7.34 3.45 -5.18
N LEU A 155 7.13 4.76 -5.21
CA LEU A 155 8.03 5.75 -5.82
C LEU A 155 8.44 6.82 -4.79
N GLY A 156 8.32 6.49 -3.49
CA GLY A 156 8.45 7.45 -2.40
C GLY A 156 9.41 7.05 -1.29
N CYS A 157 9.86 5.79 -1.22
CA CYS A 157 10.81 5.33 -0.20
C CYS A 157 12.19 5.98 -0.39
N PRO A 158 12.68 6.79 0.57
CA PRO A 158 13.97 7.48 0.46
C PRO A 158 15.11 6.75 1.20
N GLN A 159 14.84 5.52 1.68
CA GLN A 159 15.79 4.76 2.49
C GLN A 159 16.99 4.28 1.67
N MET A 160 18.12 4.06 2.33
CA MET A 160 19.36 3.63 1.65
C MET A 160 19.22 2.28 0.95
N VAL A 161 18.37 1.38 1.47
CA VAL A 161 18.04 0.10 0.81
C VAL A 161 17.38 0.33 -0.55
N ALA A 162 16.54 1.36 -0.68
CA ALA A 162 15.90 1.74 -1.94
C ALA A 162 16.90 2.36 -2.92
N LYS A 163 17.86 3.16 -2.41
CA LYS A 163 18.97 3.67 -3.23
C LYS A 163 19.80 2.53 -3.82
N LYS A 164 20.23 1.59 -2.97
CA LYS A 164 21.04 0.44 -3.38
C LYS A 164 20.28 -0.48 -4.35
N GLY A 165 19.00 -0.70 -4.10
CA GLY A 165 18.14 -1.54 -4.94
C GLY A 165 17.58 -0.85 -6.19
N ARG A 166 17.86 0.45 -6.39
CA ARG A 166 17.33 1.28 -7.48
C ARG A 166 15.80 1.22 -7.59
N TYR A 167 15.10 1.48 -6.48
CA TYR A 167 13.64 1.58 -6.44
C TYR A 167 13.19 2.74 -5.54
N GLY A 168 11.87 2.93 -5.36
CA GLY A 168 11.34 3.98 -4.49
C GLY A 168 11.62 5.38 -5.04
N ALA A 169 11.95 6.32 -4.16
CA ALA A 169 12.19 7.72 -4.55
C ALA A 169 13.43 7.91 -5.46
N TYR A 170 14.29 6.89 -5.57
CA TYR A 170 15.48 6.93 -6.43
C TYR A 170 15.18 6.61 -7.90
N LEU A 171 13.96 6.19 -8.23
CA LEU A 171 13.50 6.07 -9.61
C LEU A 171 12.90 7.36 -10.17
N GLN A 172 12.67 8.40 -9.35
CA GLN A 172 11.97 9.63 -9.79
C GLN A 172 12.64 10.36 -10.97
N ASP A 173 13.90 10.03 -11.26
CA ASP A 173 14.70 10.58 -12.36
C ASP A 173 14.64 9.68 -13.62
N GLU A 174 14.11 8.45 -13.51
CA GLU A 174 13.91 7.46 -14.59
C GLU A 174 12.41 7.40 -15.01
N VAL A 175 11.82 8.55 -15.36
CA VAL A 175 10.37 8.69 -15.58
C VAL A 175 9.83 7.73 -16.65
N ASP A 176 10.55 7.54 -17.76
CA ASP A 176 10.11 6.65 -18.83
C ASP A 176 10.06 5.18 -18.40
N LEU A 177 11.02 4.75 -17.58
CA LEU A 177 11.00 3.42 -16.96
C LEU A 177 9.77 3.27 -16.07
N ILE A 178 9.46 4.27 -15.25
CA ILE A 178 8.28 4.23 -14.38
C ILE A 178 6.99 4.18 -15.20
N CYS A 179 6.86 5.03 -16.24
CA CYS A 179 5.71 5.00 -17.13
C CYS A 179 5.55 3.64 -17.83
N SER A 180 6.64 2.97 -18.21
CA SER A 180 6.58 1.63 -18.79
C SER A 180 6.08 0.57 -17.79
N MET A 181 6.50 0.66 -16.52
CA MET A 181 5.99 -0.21 -15.44
C MET A 181 4.48 -0.01 -15.22
N VAL A 182 4.03 1.24 -15.14
CA VAL A 182 2.61 1.57 -14.94
C VAL A 182 1.76 1.16 -16.15
N SER A 183 2.25 1.44 -17.37
CA SER A 183 1.57 1.08 -18.62
C SER A 183 1.44 -0.43 -18.79
N ALA A 184 2.46 -1.21 -18.39
CA ALA A 184 2.39 -2.66 -18.42
C ALA A 184 1.26 -3.20 -17.52
N VAL A 185 1.09 -2.66 -16.32
CA VAL A 185 -0.02 -3.05 -15.41
C VAL A 185 -1.37 -2.58 -15.94
N ARG A 186 -1.46 -1.35 -16.49
CA ARG A 186 -2.66 -0.87 -17.19
C ARG A 186 -3.06 -1.84 -18.31
N ASP A 187 -2.09 -2.30 -19.10
CA ASP A 187 -2.36 -3.08 -20.29
C ASP A 187 -2.58 -4.57 -20.00
N TYR A 188 -1.98 -5.15 -18.96
CA TYR A 188 -1.93 -6.63 -18.81
C TYR A 188 -2.30 -7.17 -17.42
N CYS A 189 -2.72 -6.32 -16.49
CA CYS A 189 -3.26 -6.73 -15.18
C CYS A 189 -4.75 -6.34 -15.09
N THR A 190 -5.57 -7.16 -14.44
CA THR A 190 -6.99 -6.89 -14.19
C THR A 190 -7.20 -5.86 -13.08
N LEU A 191 -6.20 -5.62 -12.23
CA LEU A 191 -6.27 -4.67 -11.12
C LEU A 191 -5.96 -3.24 -11.56
N PRO A 192 -6.61 -2.21 -10.96
CA PRO A 192 -6.19 -0.82 -11.10
C PRO A 192 -4.83 -0.60 -10.42
N VAL A 193 -3.98 0.19 -11.06
CA VAL A 193 -2.66 0.56 -10.53
C VAL A 193 -2.69 1.97 -9.95
N SER A 194 -2.12 2.16 -8.77
CA SER A 194 -1.84 3.46 -8.15
C SER A 194 -0.33 3.68 -7.99
N CYS A 195 0.06 4.92 -7.72
CA CYS A 195 1.45 5.27 -7.44
C CYS A 195 1.56 6.11 -6.18
N LYS A 196 2.47 5.73 -5.26
CA LYS A 196 2.84 6.56 -4.11
C LYS A 196 4.13 7.31 -4.37
N ILE A 197 4.05 8.63 -4.53
CA ILE A 197 5.19 9.51 -4.82
C ILE A 197 5.54 10.43 -3.66
N ARG A 198 6.72 11.05 -3.76
CA ARG A 198 7.13 12.25 -3.03
C ARG A 198 7.09 13.45 -3.98
N ILE A 199 6.93 14.66 -3.45
CA ILE A 199 7.12 15.88 -4.26
C ILE A 199 8.60 16.02 -4.65
N ARG A 200 8.88 16.76 -5.72
CA ARG A 200 10.24 17.11 -6.16
C ARG A 200 10.57 18.54 -5.76
N ASP A 201 11.85 18.88 -5.73
CA ASP A 201 12.31 20.24 -5.35
C ASP A 201 11.71 21.31 -6.27
N CYS A 202 11.59 21.02 -7.58
CA CYS A 202 10.95 21.91 -8.53
C CYS A 202 9.43 21.65 -8.59
N PRO A 203 8.61 22.69 -8.39
CA PRO A 203 7.17 22.64 -8.55
C PRO A 203 6.66 22.00 -9.84
N LYS A 204 7.14 22.53 -10.96
CA LYS A 204 6.73 22.12 -12.31
C LYS A 204 7.09 20.66 -12.59
N GLN A 205 8.25 20.19 -12.11
CA GLN A 205 8.66 18.80 -12.27
C GLN A 205 7.76 17.83 -11.49
N THR A 206 7.24 18.24 -10.34
CA THR A 206 6.26 17.43 -9.59
C THR A 206 4.97 17.27 -10.39
N LEU A 207 4.46 18.36 -10.97
CA LEU A 207 3.21 18.35 -11.74
C LEU A 207 3.36 17.55 -13.03
N GLU A 208 4.46 17.73 -13.75
CA GLU A 208 4.76 16.94 -14.95
C GLU A 208 4.86 15.46 -14.62
N TYR A 209 5.57 15.11 -13.53
CA TYR A 209 5.69 13.74 -13.09
C TYR A 209 4.33 13.12 -12.75
N ALA A 210 3.46 13.82 -12.02
CA ALA A 210 2.12 13.35 -11.71
C ALA A 210 1.27 13.10 -12.96
N ARG A 211 1.29 14.01 -13.95
CA ARG A 211 0.55 13.86 -15.22
C ARG A 211 1.04 12.64 -16.01
N ARG A 212 2.36 12.48 -16.14
CA ARG A 212 2.99 11.34 -16.82
C ARG A 212 2.60 9.99 -16.21
N LEU A 213 2.45 9.91 -14.88
CA LEU A 213 1.97 8.70 -14.21
C LEU A 213 0.50 8.40 -14.54
N VAL A 214 -0.35 9.42 -14.54
CA VAL A 214 -1.78 9.28 -14.85
C VAL A 214 -2.02 8.91 -16.33
N GLU A 215 -1.25 9.51 -17.24
CA GLU A 215 -1.25 9.17 -18.67
C GLU A 215 -0.79 7.72 -18.90
N ALA A 216 0.25 7.29 -18.18
CA ALA A 216 0.70 5.89 -18.23
C ALA A 216 -0.36 4.90 -17.71
N GLY A 217 -1.31 5.35 -16.90
CA GLY A 217 -2.45 4.55 -16.45
C GLY A 217 -2.64 4.48 -14.94
N ALA A 218 -1.92 5.28 -14.15
CA ALA A 218 -2.19 5.38 -12.71
C ALA A 218 -3.62 5.90 -12.49
N THR A 219 -4.39 5.16 -11.70
CA THR A 219 -5.82 5.37 -11.45
C THR A 219 -6.08 6.13 -10.13
N MET A 220 -5.03 6.28 -9.32
CA MET A 220 -4.99 7.06 -8.09
C MET A 220 -3.52 7.41 -7.79
N LEU A 221 -3.26 8.58 -7.21
CA LEU A 221 -1.94 8.97 -6.71
C LEU A 221 -1.98 9.14 -5.19
N THR A 222 -0.95 8.70 -4.48
CA THR A 222 -0.69 9.12 -3.10
C THR A 222 0.53 10.04 -3.10
N VAL A 223 0.39 11.26 -2.61
CA VAL A 223 1.45 12.26 -2.64
C VAL A 223 1.90 12.56 -1.22
N HIS A 224 3.13 12.19 -0.91
CA HIS A 224 3.78 12.62 0.32
C HIS A 224 4.43 14.00 0.11
N GLY A 225 4.00 14.99 0.88
CA GLY A 225 4.37 16.42 0.72
C GLY A 225 5.82 16.77 1.06
N ARG A 226 6.75 15.81 1.05
CA ARG A 226 8.17 16.05 1.28
C ARG A 226 9.00 15.49 0.16
N THR A 227 10.17 16.08 -0.08
CA THR A 227 11.10 15.64 -1.12
C THR A 227 11.84 14.37 -0.71
N ARG A 228 12.59 13.76 -1.64
CA ARG A 228 13.41 12.57 -1.38
C ARG A 228 14.46 12.80 -0.28
N GLU A 229 15.03 14.00 -0.23
CA GLU A 229 16.11 14.35 0.71
C GLU A 229 15.58 14.65 2.12
N MET A 230 14.29 14.99 2.26
CA MET A 230 13.63 15.22 3.55
C MET A 230 13.33 13.90 4.28
N LYS A 231 14.35 13.36 4.95
CA LYS A 231 14.32 12.10 5.69
C LYS A 231 15.22 12.14 6.92
N GLY A 232 15.00 11.25 7.90
CA GLY A 232 15.80 11.20 9.11
C GLY A 232 15.71 12.52 9.89
N VAL A 233 16.85 13.09 10.26
CA VAL A 233 16.93 14.39 10.95
C VAL A 233 16.40 15.55 10.10
N ASP A 234 16.46 15.42 8.76
CA ASP A 234 16.04 16.45 7.81
C ASP A 234 14.58 16.31 7.36
N THR A 235 13.76 15.56 8.10
CA THR A 235 12.38 15.23 7.68
C THR A 235 11.51 16.48 7.52
N GLY A 236 11.61 17.48 8.40
CA GLY A 236 10.82 18.72 8.30
C GLY A 236 9.30 18.52 8.18
N LEU A 237 8.59 19.56 7.72
CA LEU A 237 7.14 19.55 7.50
C LEU A 237 6.80 19.16 6.07
N ALA A 238 5.70 18.44 5.89
CA ALA A 238 5.09 18.18 4.60
C ALA A 238 4.40 19.43 4.08
N ASP A 239 4.63 19.74 2.82
CA ASP A 239 4.03 20.85 2.11
C ASP A 239 2.70 20.41 1.46
N TRP A 240 1.60 20.77 2.10
CA TRP A 240 0.26 20.47 1.63
C TRP A 240 -0.18 21.37 0.47
N SER A 241 0.42 22.55 0.31
CA SER A 241 0.14 23.42 -0.84
C SER A 241 0.60 22.76 -2.12
N ARG A 242 1.76 22.08 -2.09
CA ARG A 242 2.30 21.30 -3.20
C ARG A 242 1.44 20.09 -3.53
N ILE A 243 0.86 19.44 -2.52
CA ILE A 243 -0.11 18.35 -2.73
C ILE A 243 -1.36 18.88 -3.42
N ARG A 244 -1.89 20.03 -2.97
CA ARG A 244 -3.06 20.68 -3.59
C ARG A 244 -2.82 20.99 -5.07
N GLU A 245 -1.66 21.50 -5.44
CA GLU A 245 -1.36 21.73 -6.87
C GLU A 245 -1.40 20.43 -7.69
N VAL A 246 -0.99 19.29 -7.11
CA VAL A 246 -1.12 17.99 -7.79
C VAL A 246 -2.59 17.59 -7.94
N VAL A 247 -3.42 17.80 -6.90
CA VAL A 247 -4.89 17.56 -6.96
C VAL A 247 -5.51 18.35 -8.11
N GLU A 248 -5.12 19.61 -8.29
CA GLU A 248 -5.64 20.49 -9.35
C GLU A 248 -5.10 20.14 -10.75
N ALA A 249 -3.98 19.42 -10.84
CA ALA A 249 -3.28 19.12 -12.09
C ALA A 249 -3.65 17.79 -12.75
N VAL A 250 -4.35 16.89 -12.05
CA VAL A 250 -4.72 15.55 -12.54
C VAL A 250 -6.22 15.27 -12.34
N ASP A 251 -6.76 14.35 -13.12
CA ASP A 251 -8.18 13.98 -13.06
C ASP A 251 -8.47 12.73 -12.21
N VAL A 252 -7.45 12.05 -11.69
CA VAL A 252 -7.62 10.89 -10.79
C VAL A 252 -7.62 11.31 -9.33
N PRO A 253 -8.18 10.51 -8.40
CA PRO A 253 -8.10 10.80 -6.98
C PRO A 253 -6.64 10.95 -6.50
N VAL A 254 -6.41 11.93 -5.64
CA VAL A 254 -5.12 12.19 -5.01
C VAL A 254 -5.27 12.09 -3.50
N VAL A 255 -4.46 11.22 -2.89
CA VAL A 255 -4.42 10.98 -1.45
C VAL A 255 -3.27 11.79 -0.85
N ALA A 256 -3.60 12.76 0.00
CA ALA A 256 -2.62 13.56 0.72
C ALA A 256 -1.94 12.73 1.82
N ASN A 257 -0.61 12.88 1.96
CA ASN A 257 0.16 12.15 2.96
C ASN A 257 1.28 13.01 3.58
N GLY A 258 1.46 12.90 4.89
CA GLY A 258 2.48 13.60 5.67
C GLY A 258 1.89 14.59 6.68
N ASN A 259 2.34 14.53 7.93
CA ASN A 259 1.91 15.41 9.02
C ASN A 259 0.40 15.39 9.36
N ILE A 260 -0.29 14.26 9.17
CA ILE A 260 -1.64 14.02 9.73
C ILE A 260 -1.46 13.38 11.11
N GLN A 261 -2.13 13.92 12.14
CA GLN A 261 -2.10 13.45 13.54
C GLN A 261 -3.52 13.24 14.05
#